data_AF-A0A1G1NNP0-F1
#
_entry.id   AF-A0A1G1NNP0-F1
#
_cell.length_a   1.000
_cell.length_b   1.000
_cell.length_c   1.000
_cell.angle_alpha   90.00
_cell.angle_beta   90.00
_cell.angle_gamma   90.00
#
_symmetry.space_group_name_H-M   'P 1'
#
loop_
_entity.id
_entity.type
_entity.pdbx_description
1 polymer ?
#
loop_
_entity_poly.entity_id
_entity_poly.type
_entity_poly.pdbx_seq_one_letter_code
_entity_poly.pdbx_strand_id
1 'polypeptide(L)'
;MKSLRLGHNSLLHTIEQLQQVARSYNQAKPILRGLHEQLLNYFARQDQKILDQLYSFYIDDRSSYKLVEFLEHDLKDIKIKLLIFYDKHTGEVADMNARSFPLDFQKFLQEIINRMNVEEEYLFPLLEKLPKEN
;
A
#
# COMPACT_ATOMS: atom_id res chain seq x y z
N MET A 1 -4.76 -15.28 -1.05
CA MET A 1 -4.64 -14.78 -2.44
C MET A 1 -5.86 -13.97 -2.92
N LYS A 2 -7.06 -14.56 -3.11
CA LYS A 2 -8.26 -13.83 -3.59
C LYS A 2 -8.58 -12.58 -2.75
N SER A 3 -8.46 -12.70 -1.43
CA SER A 3 -8.69 -11.60 -0.48
C SER A 3 -7.71 -10.42 -0.63
N LEU A 4 -6.47 -10.66 -1.08
CA LEU A 4 -5.47 -9.61 -1.29
C LEU A 4 -5.77 -8.85 -2.59
N ARG A 5 -6.01 -9.55 -3.70
CA ARG A 5 -6.44 -8.92 -4.97
C ARG A 5 -7.73 -8.11 -4.83
N LEU A 6 -8.70 -8.58 -4.04
CA LEU A 6 -9.91 -7.79 -3.74
C LEU A 6 -9.60 -6.50 -2.99
N GLY A 7 -8.71 -6.57 -1.99
CA GLY A 7 -8.24 -5.37 -1.28
C GLY A 7 -7.52 -4.39 -2.20
N HIS A 8 -6.70 -4.90 -3.11
CA HIS A 8 -6.00 -4.12 -4.13
C HIS A 8 -6.97 -3.34 -5.01
N ASN A 9 -7.97 -4.01 -5.59
CA ASN A 9 -8.99 -3.35 -6.44
C ASN A 9 -9.81 -2.31 -5.66
N SER A 10 -10.14 -2.60 -4.39
CA SER A 10 -10.83 -1.67 -3.50
C SER A 10 -10.00 -0.41 -3.22
N LEU A 11 -8.68 -0.55 -3.08
CA LEU A 11 -7.76 0.57 -2.90
C LEU A 11 -7.67 1.43 -4.16
N LEU A 12 -7.51 0.81 -5.34
CA LEU A 12 -7.50 1.56 -6.62
C LEU A 12 -8.77 2.40 -6.77
N HIS A 13 -9.93 1.82 -6.51
CA HIS A 13 -11.20 2.54 -6.59
C HIS A 13 -11.27 3.73 -5.62
N THR A 14 -10.80 3.54 -4.38
CA THR A 14 -10.79 4.62 -3.38
C THR A 14 -9.80 5.73 -3.76
N ILE A 15 -8.65 5.36 -4.35
CA ILE A 15 -7.65 6.31 -4.86
C ILE A 15 -8.22 7.13 -6.03
N GLU A 16 -8.93 6.50 -6.97
CA GLU A 16 -9.61 7.19 -8.07
C GLU A 16 -10.63 8.22 -7.55
N GLN A 17 -11.46 7.84 -6.58
CA GLN A 17 -12.40 8.77 -5.93
C GLN A 17 -11.67 9.95 -5.27
N LEU A 18 -10.57 9.67 -4.57
CA LEU A 18 -9.77 10.70 -3.92
C LEU A 18 -9.10 11.66 -4.90
N GLN A 19 -8.62 11.17 -6.05
CA GLN A 19 -8.03 12.01 -7.08
C GLN A 19 -9.01 13.06 -7.62
N GLN A 20 -10.32 12.74 -7.66
CA GLN A 20 -11.36 13.67 -8.10
C GLN A 20 -11.56 14.85 -7.13
N VAL A 21 -11.25 14.65 -5.85
CA VAL A 21 -11.43 15.67 -4.79
C VAL A 21 -10.11 16.20 -4.21
N ALA A 22 -8.97 15.76 -4.75
CA ALA A 22 -7.62 16.00 -4.21
C ALA A 22 -7.27 17.49 -4.04
N ARG A 23 -7.92 18.39 -4.79
CA ARG A 23 -7.70 19.84 -4.72
C ARG A 23 -8.36 20.51 -3.51
N SER A 24 -9.29 19.81 -2.83
CA SER A 24 -10.03 20.35 -1.70
C SER A 24 -9.82 19.47 -0.46
N TYR A 25 -8.99 19.95 0.47
CA TYR A 25 -8.72 19.22 1.72
C TYR A 25 -10.00 18.85 2.47
N ASN A 26 -10.96 19.77 2.57
CA ASN A 26 -12.21 19.53 3.27
C ASN A 26 -13.06 18.42 2.63
N GLN A 27 -13.00 18.26 1.31
CA GLN A 27 -13.68 17.18 0.59
C GLN A 27 -12.90 15.87 0.65
N ALA A 28 -11.56 15.93 0.60
CA ALA A 28 -10.69 14.76 0.64
C ALA A 28 -10.61 14.12 2.04
N LYS A 29 -10.62 14.92 3.11
CA LYS A 29 -10.45 14.49 4.51
C LYS A 29 -11.33 13.30 4.94
N PRO A 30 -12.65 13.27 4.70
CA PRO A 30 -13.48 12.13 5.09
C PRO A 30 -13.09 10.84 4.35
N ILE A 31 -12.79 10.93 3.06
CA ILE A 31 -12.40 9.76 2.25
C ILE A 31 -10.99 9.31 2.63
N LEU A 32 -10.10 10.25 2.98
CA LEU A 32 -8.74 9.97 3.43
C LEU A 32 -8.72 9.11 4.70
N ARG A 33 -9.62 9.35 5.66
CA ARG A 33 -9.74 8.49 6.85
C ARG A 33 -10.09 7.05 6.46
N GLY A 34 -11.03 6.87 5.53
CA GLY A 34 -11.37 5.54 5.01
C GLY A 34 -10.21 4.87 4.29
N LEU A 35 -9.47 5.62 3.46
CA LEU A 35 -8.27 5.12 2.79
C LEU A 35 -7.21 4.65 3.79
N HIS A 36 -7.03 5.36 4.91
CA HIS A 36 -6.06 4.97 5.94
C HIS A 36 -6.33 3.56 6.46
N GLU A 37 -7.55 3.31 6.91
CA GLU A 37 -7.95 2.02 7.46
C GLU A 37 -7.85 0.92 6.41
N GLN A 38 -8.23 1.21 5.16
CA GLN A 38 -8.07 0.27 4.06
C GLN A 38 -6.59 -0.08 3.81
N LEU A 39 -5.70 0.91 3.78
CA LEU A 39 -4.27 0.69 3.58
C LEU A 39 -3.65 -0.10 4.73
N LEU A 40 -3.98 0.23 5.98
CA LEU A 40 -3.52 -0.52 7.14
C LEU A 40 -3.97 -1.99 7.08
N ASN A 41 -5.26 -2.22 6.80
CA ASN A 41 -5.80 -3.57 6.68
C ASN A 41 -5.18 -4.34 5.50
N TYR A 42 -4.94 -3.66 4.37
CA TYR A 42 -4.32 -4.25 3.19
C TYR A 42 -2.87 -4.65 3.47
N PHE A 43 -2.08 -3.73 4.03
CA PHE A 43 -0.68 -3.97 4.36
C PHE A 43 -0.48 -4.96 5.52
N ALA A 44 -1.47 -5.08 6.42
CA ALA A 44 -1.48 -6.10 7.46
C ALA A 44 -1.68 -7.52 6.90
N ARG A 45 -2.30 -7.66 5.72
CA ARG A 45 -2.43 -8.96 5.04
C ARG A 45 -1.16 -9.39 4.33
N GLN A 46 -0.20 -8.50 4.14
CA GLN A 46 1.16 -8.82 3.72
C GLN A 46 2.03 -8.97 4.97
N ASP A 47 1.66 -9.93 5.82
CA ASP A 47 2.29 -10.18 7.11
C ASP A 47 3.54 -11.05 6.99
N GLN A 48 4.23 -11.20 8.11
CA GLN A 48 5.42 -12.03 8.22
C GLN A 48 5.13 -13.48 7.78
N LYS A 49 3.93 -14.00 8.05
CA LYS A 49 3.57 -15.38 7.70
C LYS A 49 3.60 -15.60 6.18
N ILE A 50 3.02 -14.70 5.39
CA ILE A 50 3.07 -14.82 3.92
C ILE A 50 4.50 -14.65 3.40
N LEU A 51 5.26 -13.72 3.96
CA LEU A 51 6.66 -13.51 3.58
C LEU A 51 7.52 -14.74 3.87
N ASP A 52 7.38 -15.34 5.05
CA ASP A 52 8.09 -16.56 5.43
C ASP A 52 7.74 -17.74 4.50
N GLN A 53 6.47 -17.85 4.10
CA GLN A 53 6.03 -18.85 3.12
C GLN A 53 6.71 -18.64 1.75
N LEU A 54 6.76 -17.39 1.28
CA LEU A 54 7.43 -17.04 0.02
C LEU A 54 8.93 -17.33 0.09
N TYR A 55 9.62 -16.90 1.16
CA TYR A 55 11.04 -17.16 1.34
C TYR A 55 11.35 -18.66 1.38
N SER A 56 10.54 -19.44 2.10
CA SER A 56 10.71 -20.88 2.20
C SER A 56 10.50 -21.57 0.85
N PHE A 57 9.49 -21.15 0.08
CA PHE A 57 9.18 -21.73 -1.22
C PHE A 57 10.24 -21.40 -2.28
N TYR A 58 10.82 -20.19 -2.23
CA TYR A 58 11.80 -19.72 -3.21
C TYR A 58 13.25 -19.82 -2.74
N ILE A 59 13.56 -20.57 -1.68
CA ILE A 59 14.91 -20.64 -1.09
C ILE A 59 16.00 -21.05 -2.09
N ASP A 60 15.66 -21.93 -3.04
CA ASP A 60 16.59 -22.41 -4.08
C ASP A 60 16.55 -21.56 -5.37
N ASP A 61 15.57 -20.67 -5.52
CA ASP A 61 15.49 -19.71 -6.63
C ASP A 61 15.98 -18.34 -6.17
N ARG A 62 17.29 -18.11 -6.34
CA ARG A 62 17.96 -16.87 -5.93
C ARG A 62 17.29 -15.60 -6.50
N SER A 63 16.72 -15.66 -7.70
CA SER A 63 16.10 -14.50 -8.32
C SER A 63 14.79 -14.16 -7.63
N SER A 64 13.92 -15.15 -7.44
CA SER A 64 12.64 -14.98 -6.76
C SER A 64 12.84 -14.64 -5.28
N TYR A 65 13.82 -15.25 -4.60
CA TYR A 65 14.15 -14.93 -3.21
C TYR A 65 14.51 -13.45 -3.02
N LYS A 66 15.40 -12.92 -3.85
CA LYS A 66 15.75 -11.49 -3.83
C LYS A 66 14.57 -10.58 -4.14
N LEU A 67 13.65 -11.03 -4.99
CA LEU A 67 12.44 -10.28 -5.30
C LEU A 67 11.51 -10.22 -4.08
N VAL A 68 11.39 -11.30 -3.31
CA VAL A 68 10.67 -11.29 -2.01
C VAL A 68 11.32 -10.30 -1.04
N GLU A 69 12.65 -10.29 -0.96
CA GLU A 69 13.42 -9.36 -0.12
C GLU A 69 13.16 -7.91 -0.50
N PHE A 70 13.22 -7.60 -1.81
CA PHE A 70 12.85 -6.30 -2.34
C PHE A 70 11.42 -5.89 -1.97
N LEU A 71 10.45 -6.79 -2.14
CA LEU A 71 9.04 -6.52 -1.86
C LEU A 71 8.78 -6.26 -0.37
N GLU A 72 9.49 -6.95 0.52
CA GLU A 72 9.44 -6.72 1.96
C GLU A 72 9.99 -5.34 2.34
N HIS A 73 11.15 -4.97 1.79
CA HIS A 73 11.75 -3.66 2.04
C HIS A 73 10.86 -2.52 1.53
N ASP A 74 10.36 -2.62 0.30
CA ASP A 74 9.46 -1.64 -0.27
C ASP A 74 8.14 -1.52 0.53
N LEU A 75 7.65 -2.63 1.12
CA LEU A 75 6.48 -2.60 2.01
C LEU A 75 6.75 -1.85 3.31
N LYS A 76 7.95 -2.01 3.89
CA LYS A 76 8.35 -1.27 5.09
C LYS A 76 8.45 0.22 4.79
N ASP A 77 9.06 0.59 3.67
CA ASP A 77 9.21 1.98 3.25
C ASP A 77 7.87 2.65 3.01
N ILE A 78 6.92 2.00 2.33
CA ILE A 78 5.59 2.58 2.10
C ILE A 78 4.78 2.71 3.40
N LYS A 79 4.93 1.78 4.36
CA LYS A 79 4.31 1.89 5.71
C LYS A 79 4.87 3.09 6.48
N ILE A 80 6.16 3.38 6.37
CA ILE A 80 6.77 4.57 6.99
C ILE A 80 6.25 5.85 6.34
N LYS A 81 6.19 5.90 4.99
CA LYS A 81 5.64 7.04 4.25
C LYS A 81 4.16 7.29 4.60
N LEU A 82 3.38 6.22 4.78
CA LEU A 82 1.99 6.29 5.25
C LEU A 82 1.92 6.99 6.60
N LEU A 83 2.69 6.50 7.59
CA LEU A 83 2.69 7.07 8.94
C LEU A 83 3.04 8.57 8.92
N ILE A 84 4.13 8.93 8.23
CA ILE A 84 4.57 10.34 8.09
C ILE A 84 3.49 11.21 7.47
N PHE A 85 2.83 10.73 6.41
CA PHE A 85 1.79 11.49 5.72
C PHE A 85 0.58 11.76 6.64
N TYR A 86 0.10 10.73 7.34
CA TYR A 86 -1.06 10.86 8.23
C TYR A 86 -0.74 11.69 9.48
N ASP A 87 0.43 11.54 10.08
CA ASP A 87 0.86 12.39 11.20
C ASP A 87 0.89 13.87 10.79
N LYS A 88 1.36 14.16 9.58
CA LYS A 88 1.44 15.54 9.05
C LYS A 88 0.08 16.19 8.77
N HIS A 89 -0.88 15.42 8.24
CA HIS A 89 -2.11 15.97 7.63
C HIS A 89 -3.41 15.59 8.33
N THR A 90 -3.37 14.66 9.29
CA THR A 90 -4.55 14.19 10.05
C THR A 90 -4.40 14.24 11.57
N GLY A 91 -3.18 14.45 12.08
CA GLY A 91 -2.90 14.66 13.51
C GLY A 91 -3.17 16.09 13.99
N GLU A 92 -2.68 16.42 15.18
CA GLU A 92 -2.85 17.73 15.84
C GLU A 92 -2.29 18.92 15.02
N VAL A 93 -1.39 18.64 14.09
CA VAL A 93 -0.70 19.62 13.23
C VAL A 93 -1.40 19.84 11.88
N ALA A 94 -2.53 19.17 11.62
CA ALA A 94 -3.19 19.14 10.32
C ALA A 94 -3.53 20.55 9.77
N ASP A 95 -4.04 21.43 10.64
CA ASP A 95 -4.47 22.78 10.23
C ASP A 95 -3.29 23.68 9.83
N MET A 96 -2.08 23.40 10.32
CA MET A 96 -0.86 24.13 9.95
C MET A 96 -0.36 23.74 8.54
N ASN A 97 -0.69 22.54 8.06
CA ASN A 97 -0.17 21.97 6.82
C ASN A 97 -1.18 21.95 5.66
N ALA A 98 -2.37 22.52 5.85
CA ALA A 98 -3.44 22.52 4.84
C ALA A 98 -3.01 23.09 3.47
N ARG A 99 -2.04 24.02 3.45
CA ARG A 99 -1.52 24.62 2.20
C ARG A 99 -0.64 23.66 1.40
N SER A 100 0.12 22.77 2.03
CA SER A 100 0.96 21.80 1.33
C SER A 100 0.22 20.51 0.98
N PHE A 101 -0.98 20.33 1.54
CA PHE A 101 -1.78 19.11 1.39
C PHE A 101 -1.93 18.65 -0.07
N PRO A 102 -2.37 19.47 -1.05
CA PRO A 102 -2.62 18.94 -2.40
C PRO A 102 -1.37 18.33 -3.05
N LEU A 103 -0.21 18.97 -2.86
CA LEU A 103 1.06 18.48 -3.41
C LEU A 103 1.54 17.22 -2.69
N ASP A 104 1.55 17.25 -1.36
CA ASP A 104 1.97 16.11 -0.55
C ASP A 104 1.06 14.91 -0.79
N PHE A 105 -0.24 15.17 -0.94
CA PHE A 105 -1.25 14.16 -1.19
C PHE A 105 -1.08 13.51 -2.57
N GLN A 106 -0.88 14.31 -3.62
CA GLN A 106 -0.63 13.78 -4.95
C GLN A 106 0.63 12.91 -4.99
N LYS A 107 1.72 13.34 -4.32
CA LYS A 107 2.94 12.55 -4.19
C LYS A 107 2.67 11.24 -3.45
N PHE A 108 2.01 11.31 -2.30
CA PHE A 108 1.67 10.13 -1.51
C PHE A 108 0.82 9.13 -2.30
N LEU A 109 -0.23 9.59 -2.99
CA LEU A 109 -1.05 8.70 -3.84
C LEU A 109 -0.24 8.06 -4.96
N GLN A 110 0.68 8.80 -5.58
CA GLN A 110 1.55 8.24 -6.62
C GLN A 110 2.45 7.14 -6.06
N GLU A 111 3.00 7.30 -4.86
CA GLU A 111 3.80 6.27 -4.20
C GLU A 111 2.97 5.01 -3.91
N ILE A 112 1.71 5.17 -3.48
CA ILE A 112 0.80 4.04 -3.26
C ILE A 112 0.48 3.33 -4.58
N ILE A 113 0.16 4.07 -5.64
CA ILE A 113 -0.09 3.50 -6.98
C ILE A 113 1.15 2.75 -7.48
N ASN A 114 2.35 3.32 -7.31
CA ASN A 114 3.60 2.68 -7.71
C ASN A 114 3.79 1.35 -6.96
N ARG A 115 3.56 1.33 -5.65
CA ARG A 115 3.58 0.10 -4.85
C ARG A 115 2.58 -0.93 -5.39
N MET A 116 1.37 -0.51 -5.73
CA MET A 116 0.36 -1.39 -6.27
C MET A 116 0.80 -2.00 -7.62
N ASN A 117 1.38 -1.21 -8.52
CA ASN A 117 1.93 -1.74 -9.77
C ASN A 117 3.06 -2.76 -9.52
N VAL A 118 3.94 -2.49 -8.55
CA VAL A 118 4.99 -3.43 -8.11
C VAL A 118 4.38 -4.75 -7.60
N GLU A 119 3.28 -4.69 -6.86
CA GLU A 119 2.59 -5.90 -6.40
C GLU A 119 1.95 -6.69 -7.54
N GLU A 120 1.38 -6.02 -8.54
CA GLU A 120 0.83 -6.68 -9.72
C GLU A 120 1.91 -7.36 -10.56
N GLU A 121 3.04 -6.69 -10.75
CA GLU A 121 4.13 -7.18 -11.59
C GLU A 121 4.92 -8.31 -10.91
N TYR A 122 5.09 -8.25 -9.58
CA TYR A 122 6.01 -9.13 -8.87
C TYR A 122 5.34 -9.97 -7.78
N LEU A 123 4.58 -9.36 -6.87
CA LEU A 123 4.04 -10.09 -5.71
C LEU A 123 2.98 -11.11 -6.11
N PHE A 124 1.98 -10.73 -6.90
CA PHE A 124 0.90 -11.65 -7.27
C PHE A 124 1.37 -12.85 -8.10
N PRO A 125 2.28 -12.70 -9.09
CA PRO A 125 2.86 -13.86 -9.77
C PRO A 125 3.60 -14.83 -8.86
N LEU A 126 4.29 -14.34 -7.82
CA LEU A 126 4.94 -15.20 -6.83
C LEU A 126 3.90 -15.95 -5.99
N LEU A 127 2.86 -15.24 -5.53
CA LEU A 127 1.79 -15.86 -4.74
C LEU A 127 1.03 -16.94 -5.52
N GLU A 128 0.77 -16.74 -6.82
CA GLU A 128 0.04 -17.68 -7.68
C GLU A 128 0.72 -19.04 -7.83
N LYS A 129 2.04 -19.07 -7.69
CA LYS A 129 2.85 -20.29 -7.76
C LYS A 129 2.91 -21.05 -6.43
N LEU A 130 2.52 -20.43 -5.32
CA LEU A 130 2.44 -21.12 -4.04
C LEU A 130 1.40 -22.25 -4.11
N PRO A 131 1.65 -23.40 -3.48
CA PRO A 131 0.65 -24.43 -3.35
C PRO A 131 -0.58 -23.85 -2.64
N LYS A 132 -1.77 -24.12 -3.17
CA LYS A 132 -3.00 -23.79 -2.46
C LYS A 132 -3.02 -24.67 -1.21
N GLU A 133 -2.90 -24.07 -0.03
CA GLU A 133 -3.21 -24.78 1.22
C GLU A 133 -4.63 -25.37 1.05
N ASN A 134 -4.73 -26.70 1.10
CA ASN A 134 -6.01 -27.44 1.11
C ASN A 134 -6.76 -27.17 2.41
#